data_AF-A0AAW7G3C0-F1
#
_entry.id   AF-A0AAW7G3C0-F1
#
_cell.length_a   1.000
_cell.length_b   1.000
_cell.length_c   1.000
_cell.angle_alpha   90.00
_cell.angle_beta   90.00
_cell.angle_gamma   90.00
#
_symmetry.space_group_name_H-M   'P 1'
#
loop_
_entity.id
_entity.type
_entity.pdbx_description
1 polymer ?
#
loop_
_entity_poly.entity_id
_entity_poly.type
_entity_poly.pdbx_seq_one_letter_code
_entity_poly.pdbx_strand_id
1 'polypeptide(L)'
;MKLIRLTCDQPTFHPVHFNDTGLTLIIGDSSKEKEGSSNGVGKTLILGLVQHCLGANADKKLTSAVPDWWFSLLFSHNGVEYLISK
;
A
#
# COMPACT_ATOMS: atom_id res chain seq x y z
N MET A 1 -3.17 -14.89 -8.31
CA MET A 1 -2.54 -14.22 -7.15
C MET A 1 -3.59 -13.33 -6.51
N LYS A 2 -3.68 -13.30 -5.18
CA LYS A 2 -4.68 -12.56 -4.40
C LYS A 2 -3.98 -11.76 -3.30
N LEU A 3 -4.11 -10.43 -3.29
CA LEU A 3 -3.60 -9.61 -2.20
C LEU A 3 -4.48 -9.78 -0.96
N ILE A 4 -3.89 -9.83 0.23
CA ILE A 4 -4.62 -10.02 1.48
C ILE A 4 -4.48 -8.77 2.35
N ARG A 5 -3.24 -8.35 2.64
CA ARG A 5 -2.97 -7.22 3.52
C ARG A 5 -1.63 -6.55 3.22
N LEU A 6 -1.60 -5.23 3.29
CA LEU A 6 -0.38 -4.41 3.33
C LEU A 6 -0.27 -3.78 4.73
N THR A 7 0.84 -4.02 5.42
CA THR A 7 1.15 -3.43 6.73
C THR A 7 2.50 -2.71 6.69
N CYS A 8 2.79 -1.95 7.76
CA CYS A 8 4.08 -1.34 7.99
C CYS A 8 4.45 -1.48 9.46
N ASP A 9 5.75 -1.43 9.78
CA ASP A 9 6.28 -1.42 11.14
C ASP A 9 5.96 -0.10 11.90
N GLN A 10 5.61 0.97 11.19
CA GLN A 10 5.29 2.25 11.78
C GLN A 10 3.82 2.34 12.22
N PRO A 11 3.52 2.74 13.47
CA PRO A 11 2.16 2.74 14.01
C PRO A 11 1.24 3.79 13.37
N THR A 12 1.81 4.78 12.68
CA THR A 12 1.07 5.82 11.96
C THR A 12 0.55 5.35 10.61
N PHE A 13 1.06 4.23 10.10
CA PHE A 13 0.56 3.61 8.88
C PHE A 13 -0.70 2.81 9.18
N HIS A 14 -1.77 3.10 8.44
CA HIS A 14 -3.01 2.35 8.58
C HIS A 14 -2.96 1.12 7.67
N PRO A 15 -3.08 -0.11 8.21
CA PRO A 15 -3.10 -1.33 7.40
C PRO A 15 -4.16 -1.29 6.30
N VAL A 16 -3.78 -1.70 5.09
CA VAL A 16 -4.70 -1.83 3.97
C VAL A 16 -5.10 -3.29 3.84
N HIS A 17 -6.39 -3.56 4.01
CA HIS A 17 -6.97 -4.88 3.81
C HIS A 17 -7.65 -4.94 2.44
N PHE A 18 -7.32 -5.97 1.67
CA PHE A 18 -7.93 -6.21 0.37
C PHE A 18 -9.10 -7.17 0.52
N ASN A 19 -10.14 -6.96 -0.30
CA ASN A 19 -11.27 -7.87 -0.34
C ASN A 19 -10.81 -9.24 -0.87
N ASP A 20 -11.23 -10.30 -0.18
CA ASP A 20 -10.92 -11.69 -0.56
C ASP A 20 -11.43 -12.01 -1.98
N THR A 21 -12.65 -11.57 -2.26
CA THR A 21 -13.31 -11.74 -3.57
C THR A 21 -13.85 -10.40 -4.07
N GLY A 22 -13.91 -10.24 -5.39
CA GLY A 22 -14.50 -9.07 -6.02
C GLY A 22 -13.56 -7.88 -6.10
N LEU A 23 -14.12 -6.66 -6.10
CA LEU A 23 -13.38 -5.42 -6.30
C LEU A 23 -12.98 -4.79 -4.97
N THR A 24 -11.72 -4.38 -4.84
CA THR A 24 -11.25 -3.50 -3.76
C THR A 24 -11.18 -2.06 -4.30
N LEU A 25 -11.85 -1.12 -3.63
CA LEU A 25 -11.80 0.30 -3.98
C LEU A 25 -11.09 1.08 -2.87
N ILE A 26 -9.96 1.71 -3.22
CA ILE A 26 -9.19 2.54 -2.30
C ILE A 26 -9.60 3.99 -2.52
N ILE A 27 -10.38 4.53 -1.58
CA ILE A 27 -10.89 5.90 -1.62
C ILE A 27 -10.13 6.71 -0.57
N GLY A 28 -9.77 7.93 -0.92
CA GLY A 28 -9.21 8.88 0.02
C GLY A 28 -9.69 10.27 -0.34
N ASP A 29 -9.97 11.07 0.67
CA ASP A 29 -10.45 12.44 0.51
C ASP A 29 -9.59 13.44 1.29
N SER A 30 -9.48 14.67 0.80
CA SER A 30 -8.75 15.74 1.48
C SER A 30 -9.62 16.34 2.59
N SER A 31 -9.00 16.84 3.65
CA SER A 31 -9.74 17.60 4.67
C SER A 31 -10.43 18.80 4.04
N LYS A 32 -11.59 19.19 4.61
CA LYS A 32 -12.53 20.18 4.07
C LYS A 32 -11.95 21.56 3.71
N GLU A 33 -10.72 21.86 4.14
CA GLU A 33 -10.08 23.17 3.95
C GLU A 33 -9.43 23.36 2.57
N LYS A 34 -9.28 22.30 1.76
CA LYS A 34 -8.80 22.42 0.38
C LYS A 34 -9.95 22.17 -0.59
N GLU A 35 -10.68 23.24 -0.93
CA GLU A 35 -11.65 23.22 -2.02
C GLU A 35 -10.97 22.71 -3.31
N GLY A 36 -11.37 21.51 -3.76
CA GLY A 36 -11.21 21.10 -5.15
C GLY A 36 -10.09 20.10 -5.50
N SER A 37 -9.31 19.56 -4.56
CA SER A 37 -8.28 18.56 -4.92
C SER A 37 -8.06 17.46 -3.88
N SER A 38 -8.53 16.26 -4.21
CA SER A 38 -8.32 15.02 -3.43
C SER A 38 -6.96 14.36 -3.71
N ASN A 39 -6.01 15.09 -4.33
CA ASN A 39 -4.68 14.58 -4.65
C ASN A 39 -3.76 14.61 -3.42
N GLY A 40 -2.78 13.71 -3.37
CA GLY A 40 -1.80 13.65 -2.28
C GLY A 40 -2.27 12.96 -0.99
N VAL A 41 -3.47 12.37 -0.98
CA VAL A 41 -4.03 11.65 0.18
C VAL A 41 -3.62 10.17 0.26
N GLY A 42 -2.56 9.77 -0.45
CA GLY A 42 -1.98 8.42 -0.35
C GLY A 42 -2.57 7.33 -1.27
N LYS A 43 -3.57 7.63 -2.12
CA LYS A 43 -4.18 6.65 -3.04
C LYS A 43 -3.15 5.96 -3.95
N THR A 44 -2.36 6.74 -4.69
CA THR A 44 -1.30 6.22 -5.58
C THR A 44 -0.14 5.59 -4.81
N LEU A 45 0.12 6.08 -3.59
CA LEU A 45 1.20 5.56 -2.73
C LEU A 45 0.98 4.08 -2.40
N ILE A 46 -0.26 3.68 -2.08
CA ILE A 46 -0.57 2.28 -1.75
C ILE A 46 -0.22 1.35 -2.91
N LEU A 47 -0.49 1.75 -4.16
CA LEU A 47 -0.11 0.95 -5.33
C LEU A 47 1.41 0.82 -5.46
N GLY A 48 2.14 1.93 -5.25
CA GLY A 48 3.60 1.94 -5.27
C GLY A 48 4.21 1.05 -4.18
N LEU A 49 3.63 1.00 -2.98
CA LEU A 49 4.07 0.13 -1.88
C LEU A 49 3.88 -1.36 -2.20
N VAL A 50 2.77 -1.72 -2.83
CA VAL A 50 2.54 -3.10 -3.29
C VAL A 50 3.61 -3.49 -4.32
N GLN A 51 3.88 -2.62 -5.30
CA GLN A 51 4.91 -2.85 -6.32
C GLN A 51 6.31 -2.95 -5.70
N HIS A 52 6.62 -2.10 -4.72
CA HIS A 52 7.86 -2.12 -3.97
C HIS A 52 8.09 -3.48 -3.28
N CYS A 53 7.08 -3.97 -2.55
CA CYS A 53 7.12 -5.28 -1.91
C CYS A 53 7.31 -6.42 -2.92
N LEU A 54 6.67 -6.34 -4.09
CA LEU A 54 6.79 -7.34 -5.16
C LEU A 54 8.11 -7.23 -5.97
N GLY A 55 9.02 -6.33 -5.58
CA GLY A 55 10.34 -6.23 -6.18
C GLY A 55 10.41 -5.41 -7.47
N ALA A 56 9.40 -4.58 -7.75
CA ALA A 56 9.53 -3.56 -8.79
C ALA A 56 10.71 -2.61 -8.46
N ASN A 57 11.29 -1.99 -9.49
CA ASN A 57 12.35 -1.00 -9.31
C ASN A 57 11.91 0.04 -8.27
N ALA A 58 12.75 0.27 -7.27
CA ALA A 58 12.42 1.19 -6.19
C ALA A 58 12.09 2.57 -6.76
N ASP A 59 10.88 3.05 -6.52
CA ASP A 59 10.54 4.43 -6.82
C ASP A 59 11.41 5.30 -5.91
N LYS A 60 12.30 6.09 -6.53
CA LYS A 60 13.23 6.96 -5.80
C LYS A 60 12.49 7.92 -4.88
N LYS A 61 11.28 8.36 -5.25
CA LYS A 61 10.44 9.22 -4.42
C LYS A 61 9.93 8.50 -3.18
N LEU A 62 9.48 7.25 -3.35
CA LEU A 62 9.02 6.42 -2.25
C LEU A 62 10.15 6.17 -1.25
N THR A 63 11.30 5.74 -1.77
CA THR A 63 12.49 5.43 -0.97
C THR A 63 12.99 6.67 -0.20
N SER A 64 12.87 7.86 -0.79
CA SER A 64 13.23 9.12 -0.10
C SER A 64 12.21 9.59 0.93
N ALA A 65 10.94 9.24 0.79
CA ALA A 65 9.87 9.70 1.67
C ALA A 65 9.77 8.88 2.95
N VAL A 66 10.10 7.58 2.88
CA VAL A 66 9.98 6.61 3.98
C VAL A 66 11.20 5.67 4.03
N PRO A 67 12.43 6.19 4.20
CA PRO A 67 13.67 5.42 4.03
C PRO A 67 13.84 4.29 5.06
N ASP A 68 13.27 4.44 6.25
CA ASP A 68 13.45 3.52 7.38
C ASP A 68 12.16 2.73 7.72
N TRP A 69 11.17 2.73 6.82
CA TRP A 69 9.90 2.05 7.04
C TRP A 69 9.92 0.70 6.36
N TRP A 70 9.56 -0.35 7.09
CA TRP A 70 9.39 -1.71 6.57
C TRP A 70 7.93 -1.96 6.22
N PHE A 71 7.67 -2.22 4.95
CA PHE A 71 6.34 -2.59 4.46
C PHE A 71 6.27 -4.10 4.30
N SER A 72 5.14 -4.70 4.71
CA SER A 72 4.92 -6.13 4.57
C SER A 72 3.64 -6.41 3.78
N LEU A 73 3.77 -7.19 2.72
CA LEU A 73 2.69 -7.61 1.85
C LEU A 73 2.39 -9.09 2.07
N LEU A 74 1.20 -9.38 2.56
CA LEU A 74 0.63 -10.72 2.60
C LEU A 74 -0.24 -10.94 1.36
N PHE A 75 0.05 -11.99 0.61
CA PHE A 75 -0.72 -12.38 -0.58
C PHE A 75 -0.77 -13.91 -0.72
N SER A 76 -1.74 -14.41 -1.48
CA SER A 76 -1.85 -15.82 -1.83
C SER A 76 -1.56 -16.06 -3.30
N HIS A 77 -0.83 -17.14 -3.59
CA HIS A 77 -0.59 -17.66 -4.93
C HIS A 77 -0.76 -19.18 -4.92
N ASN A 78 -1.63 -19.70 -5.79
CA ASN A 78 -2.00 -21.13 -5.86
C ASN A 78 -2.41 -21.74 -4.52
N GLY A 79 -3.17 -20.98 -3.70
CA GLY A 79 -3.66 -21.44 -2.40
C GLY A 79 -2.63 -21.39 -1.26
N VAL A 80 -1.39 -20.99 -1.53
CA VAL A 80 -0.35 -20.81 -0.52
C VAL A 80 -0.20 -19.33 -0.19
N GLU A 81 -0.06 -19.00 1.09
CA GLU A 81 0.20 -17.63 1.55
C GLU A 81 1.69 -17.33 1.59
N TYR A 82 2.04 -16.11 1.17
CA TYR A 82 3.39 -15.58 1.15
C TYR A 82 3.39 -14.22 1.85
N LEU A 83 4.33 -14.03 2.76
CA LEU A 83 4.62 -12.76 3.39
C LEU A 83 5.97 -12.26 2.85
N ILE A 84 5.96 -11.12 2.19
CA ILE A 84 7.20 -10.43 1.79
C ILE A 84 7.27 -9.13 2.57
N SER A 85 8.41 -8.87 3.20
CA SER A 85 8.72 -7.60 3.83
C SER A 85 9.81 -6.91 3.01
N LYS A 86 9.66 -5.60 2.77
CA LYS A 86 10.62 -4.75 2.06
C LYS A 86 10.68 -3.33 2.59
#